data_AF-A0A418RM24-F1
#
_entry.id   AF-A0A418RM24-F1
#
_cell.length_a   1.000
_cell.length_b   1.000
_cell.length_c   1.000
_cell.angle_alpha   90.00
_cell.angle_beta   90.00
_cell.angle_gamma   90.00
#
_symmetry.space_group_name_H-M   'P 1'
#
loop_
_entity.id
_entity.type
_entity.pdbx_description
1 polymer ?
#
loop_
_entity_poly.entity_id
_entity_poly.type
_entity_poly.pdbx_seq_one_letter_code
_entity_poly.pdbx_strand_id
1 'polypeptide(L)'
;MKTYLIILAATSLLVSGCATKGNFQQAFDDKETINNSNQVIAATPEVIFDAALEVTSKQGFNVDTVDPKGRVLTVSKEIKNDEDKELSHTIKSTITVVPGGDESLVMLSANQVTEMHKKSYVWWHLLWVLPLIPIDTEYTTVVTDRDTIRETEFYTSFFSKLNQSVTVKNKKIALGREKADKEVALIKAQEEEIQAAIKAKEAGLELEHAIAEQQQQQAAFEAEQEAKAAKKAKRRSRKS
;
A
#
# COMPACT_ATOMS: atom_id res chain seq x y z
N MET A 1 -76.21 32.22 4.62
CA MET A 1 -75.15 32.43 3.61
C MET A 1 -73.73 32.59 4.17
N LYS A 2 -73.50 32.74 5.49
CA LYS A 2 -72.14 32.92 6.06
C LYS A 2 -71.37 31.62 6.37
N THR A 3 -72.04 30.48 6.49
CA THR A 3 -71.42 29.19 6.84
C THR A 3 -70.74 28.47 5.66
N TYR A 4 -71.26 28.66 4.44
CA TYR A 4 -70.67 28.04 3.24
C TYR A 4 -69.31 28.62 2.84
N LEU A 5 -69.04 29.87 3.20
CA LEU A 5 -67.80 30.58 2.88
C LEU A 5 -66.61 30.12 3.75
N ILE A 6 -66.88 29.66 4.98
CA ILE A 6 -65.86 29.15 5.90
C ILE A 6 -65.46 27.72 5.53
N ILE A 7 -66.40 26.91 5.05
CA ILE A 7 -66.12 25.53 4.61
C ILE A 7 -65.28 25.53 3.33
N LEU A 8 -65.53 26.47 2.40
CA LEU A 8 -64.76 26.60 1.16
C LEU A 8 -63.31 27.05 1.40
N ALA A 9 -63.07 27.92 2.40
CA ALA A 9 -61.73 28.40 2.75
C ALA A 9 -60.88 27.35 3.51
N ALA A 10 -61.53 26.45 4.25
CA ALA A 10 -60.84 25.37 4.96
C ALA A 10 -60.40 24.23 4.02
N THR A 11 -61.06 24.04 2.88
CA THR A 11 -60.70 22.98 1.91
C THR A 11 -59.51 23.35 1.02
N SER A 12 -59.22 24.65 0.82
CA SER A 12 -58.07 25.12 0.04
C SER A 12 -56.72 25.00 0.77
N LEU A 13 -56.72 24.78 2.09
CA LEU A 13 -55.48 24.65 2.87
C LEU A 13 -54.91 23.21 2.91
N LEU A 14 -55.62 22.23 2.35
CA LEU A 14 -55.22 20.81 2.37
C LEU A 14 -54.51 20.31 1.10
N VAL A 15 -54.31 21.17 0.08
CA VAL A 15 -53.74 20.74 -1.22
C VAL A 15 -52.25 21.09 -1.38
N SER A 16 -51.63 21.77 -0.39
CA SER A 16 -50.22 22.16 -0.44
C SER A 16 -49.28 21.09 0.14
N GLY A 17 -49.56 19.83 -0.18
CA GLY A 17 -48.81 18.67 0.27
C GLY A 17 -48.17 17.92 -0.90
N CYS A 18 -47.55 18.61 -1.86
CA CYS A 18 -46.63 17.97 -2.79
C CYS A 18 -45.35 17.60 -2.04
N ALA A 19 -45.41 16.52 -1.27
CA ALA A 19 -44.25 15.71 -0.99
C ALA A 19 -43.86 15.07 -2.33
N THR A 20 -43.01 15.74 -3.10
CA THR A 20 -42.32 15.13 -4.24
C THR A 20 -41.44 14.04 -3.65
N LYS A 21 -41.97 12.81 -3.56
CA LYS A 21 -41.16 11.63 -3.28
C LYS A 21 -40.18 11.54 -4.44
N GLY A 22 -38.92 11.88 -4.20
CA GLY A 22 -37.84 11.61 -5.14
C GLY A 22 -37.93 10.13 -5.54
N ASN A 23 -38.06 9.87 -6.83
CA ASN A 23 -38.35 8.55 -7.35
C ASN A 23 -37.04 7.74 -7.29
N PHE A 24 -36.75 7.08 -6.17
CA PHE A 24 -35.50 6.31 -5.97
C PHE A 24 -35.28 5.22 -7.03
N GLN A 25 -36.35 4.70 -7.63
CA GLN A 25 -36.26 3.79 -8.76
C GLN A 25 -35.51 4.38 -9.96
N GLN A 26 -35.62 5.69 -10.20
CA GLN A 26 -34.92 6.38 -11.30
C GLN A 26 -33.44 6.68 -10.98
N ALA A 27 -33.02 6.56 -9.71
CA ALA A 27 -31.63 6.83 -9.32
C ALA A 27 -30.61 5.87 -9.98
N PHE A 28 -31.07 4.72 -10.47
CA PHE A 28 -30.26 3.78 -11.25
C PHE A 28 -30.52 3.87 -12.77
N ASP A 29 -31.53 4.63 -13.19
CA ASP A 29 -31.86 4.87 -14.60
C ASP A 29 -31.15 6.10 -15.17
N ASP A 30 -30.68 7.02 -14.30
CA ASP A 30 -29.88 8.17 -14.68
C ASP A 30 -28.52 7.72 -15.24
N LYS A 31 -28.32 7.97 -16.54
CA LYS A 31 -27.09 7.68 -17.29
C LYS A 31 -25.96 8.67 -17.01
N GLU A 32 -26.02 9.44 -15.91
CA GLU A 32 -24.95 10.36 -15.53
C GLU A 32 -23.74 9.58 -14.98
N THR A 33 -23.05 8.88 -15.88
CA THR A 33 -21.80 8.20 -15.57
C THR A 33 -20.69 9.23 -15.42
N ILE A 34 -19.98 9.17 -14.29
CA ILE A 34 -18.77 9.97 -14.08
C ILE A 34 -17.66 9.38 -14.97
N ASN A 35 -17.32 10.10 -16.03
CA ASN A 35 -16.26 9.72 -16.96
C ASN A 35 -14.91 9.63 -16.23
N ASN A 36 -14.10 8.63 -16.59
CA ASN A 36 -12.77 8.39 -16.03
C ASN A 36 -12.75 8.17 -14.50
N SER A 37 -13.88 7.83 -13.87
CA SER A 37 -13.93 7.45 -12.45
C SER A 37 -13.24 6.12 -12.15
N ASN A 38 -12.85 5.37 -13.17
CA ASN A 38 -12.08 4.14 -13.03
C ASN A 38 -10.99 4.00 -14.10
N GLN A 39 -9.95 3.22 -13.78
CA GLN A 39 -8.88 2.87 -14.70
C GLN A 39 -8.28 1.50 -14.35
N VAL A 40 -7.96 0.70 -15.36
CA VAL A 40 -7.17 -0.52 -15.20
C VAL A 40 -5.69 -0.17 -15.25
N ILE A 41 -4.92 -0.64 -14.27
CA ILE A 41 -3.48 -0.38 -14.13
C ILE A 41 -2.74 -1.71 -14.03
N ALA A 42 -1.71 -1.88 -14.86
CA ALA A 42 -0.85 -3.07 -14.89
C ALA A 42 0.14 -3.10 -13.71
N ALA A 43 -0.39 -3.35 -12.52
CA ALA A 43 0.38 -3.59 -11.31
C ALA A 43 -0.44 -4.37 -10.29
N THR A 44 0.25 -4.96 -9.31
CA THR A 44 -0.44 -5.68 -8.24
C THR A 44 -1.24 -4.70 -7.37
N PRO A 45 -2.35 -5.17 -6.78
CA PRO A 45 -3.21 -4.33 -5.96
C PRO A 45 -2.47 -3.65 -4.80
N GLU A 46 -1.48 -4.32 -4.22
CA GLU A 46 -0.66 -3.80 -3.11
C GLU A 46 0.18 -2.60 -3.57
N VAL A 47 0.84 -2.72 -4.73
CA VAL A 47 1.66 -1.63 -5.29
C VAL A 47 0.79 -0.41 -5.61
N ILE A 48 -0.40 -0.65 -6.15
CA ILE A 48 -1.36 0.40 -6.47
C ILE A 48 -1.91 1.04 -5.20
N PHE A 49 -2.26 0.26 -4.19
CA PHE A 49 -2.78 0.77 -2.93
C PHE A 49 -1.75 1.64 -2.20
N ASP A 50 -0.50 1.17 -2.12
CA ASP A 50 0.61 1.94 -1.56
C ASP A 50 0.90 3.21 -2.40
N ALA A 51 0.77 3.13 -3.72
CA ALA A 51 0.92 4.28 -4.61
C ALA A 51 -0.20 5.30 -4.43
N ALA A 52 -1.44 4.84 -4.25
CA ALA A 52 -2.59 5.68 -4.00
C ALA A 52 -2.42 6.44 -2.69
N LEU A 53 -2.04 5.76 -1.60
CA LEU A 53 -1.76 6.37 -0.31
C LEU A 53 -0.66 7.45 -0.42
N GLU A 54 0.45 7.14 -1.10
CA GLU A 54 1.54 8.09 -1.31
C GLU A 54 1.11 9.31 -2.13
N VAL A 55 0.33 9.10 -3.20
CA VAL A 55 -0.17 10.18 -4.06
C VAL A 55 -1.13 11.08 -3.29
N THR A 56 -2.11 10.53 -2.58
CA THR A 56 -3.08 11.33 -1.82
C THR A 56 -2.41 12.14 -0.74
N SER A 57 -1.47 11.55 0.01
CA SER A 57 -0.73 12.27 1.05
C SER A 57 0.13 13.40 0.47
N LYS A 58 0.80 13.18 -0.66
CA LYS A 58 1.58 14.24 -1.34
C LYS A 58 0.72 15.37 -1.88
N GLN A 59 -0.54 15.11 -2.22
CA GLN A 59 -1.49 16.14 -2.66
C GLN A 59 -2.15 16.89 -1.49
N GLY A 60 -1.75 16.61 -0.25
CA GLY A 60 -2.26 17.26 0.94
C GLY A 60 -3.66 16.79 1.34
N PHE A 61 -4.07 15.60 0.93
CA PHE A 61 -5.25 14.96 1.49
C PHE A 61 -4.91 14.30 2.82
N ASN A 62 -5.80 14.47 3.79
CA ASN A 62 -5.83 13.73 5.03
C ASN A 62 -6.39 12.34 4.79
N VAL A 63 -5.82 11.35 5.46
CA VAL A 63 -6.27 9.96 5.35
C VAL A 63 -7.26 9.69 6.47
N ASP A 64 -8.54 9.53 6.12
CA ASP A 64 -9.62 9.32 7.07
C ASP A 64 -9.74 7.84 7.46
N THR A 65 -9.62 6.95 6.48
CA THR A 65 -9.78 5.50 6.68
C THR A 65 -8.90 4.74 5.71
N VAL A 66 -8.16 3.77 6.23
CA VAL A 66 -7.35 2.83 5.46
C VAL A 66 -7.85 1.43 5.79
N ASP A 67 -8.40 0.73 4.82
CA ASP A 67 -8.70 -0.69 4.90
C ASP A 67 -7.78 -1.45 3.91
N PRO A 68 -6.62 -1.96 4.38
CA PRO A 68 -5.71 -2.72 3.52
C PRO A 68 -6.30 -4.05 3.03
N LYS A 69 -7.25 -4.64 3.76
CA LYS A 69 -7.86 -5.93 3.40
C LYS A 69 -8.90 -5.75 2.31
N GLY A 70 -9.79 -4.77 2.49
CA GLY A 70 -10.76 -4.36 1.46
C GLY A 70 -10.13 -3.53 0.33
N ARG A 71 -8.88 -3.08 0.50
CA ARG A 71 -8.15 -2.18 -0.40
C ARG A 71 -8.94 -0.91 -0.70
N VAL A 72 -9.54 -0.37 0.36
CA VAL A 72 -10.30 0.87 0.33
C VAL A 72 -9.54 1.93 1.09
N LEU A 73 -9.41 3.10 0.49
CA LEU A 73 -8.76 4.27 1.05
C LEU A 73 -9.74 5.43 0.96
N THR A 74 -10.13 6.00 2.10
CA THR A 74 -10.94 7.22 2.17
C THR A 74 -10.06 8.37 2.61
N VAL A 75 -10.11 9.48 1.86
CA VAL A 75 -9.29 10.66 2.10
C VAL A 75 -10.13 11.92 2.01
N SER A 76 -9.76 12.94 2.77
CA SER A 76 -10.43 14.23 2.78
C SER A 76 -9.45 15.38 2.59
N LYS A 77 -9.88 16.48 1.97
CA LYS A 77 -9.11 17.71 1.87
C LYS A 77 -10.04 18.90 2.02
N GLU A 78 -9.78 19.71 3.04
CA GLU A 78 -10.44 20.99 3.24
C GLU A 78 -9.70 22.07 2.44
N ILE A 79 -10.45 22.86 1.69
CA ILE A 79 -10.00 23.99 0.90
C ILE A 79 -10.80 25.19 1.37
N LYS A 80 -10.13 26.16 2.00
CA LYS A 80 -10.79 27.41 2.41
C LYS A 80 -11.03 28.26 1.18
N ASN A 81 -12.17 28.95 1.14
CA ASN A 81 -12.45 29.88 0.05
C ASN A 81 -11.61 31.15 0.25
N ASP A 82 -10.92 31.57 -0.80
CA ASP A 82 -10.05 32.75 -0.77
C ASP A 82 -10.85 34.07 -0.71
N GLU A 83 -12.07 34.06 -1.24
CA GLU A 83 -12.98 35.21 -1.27
C GLU A 83 -13.83 35.32 0.00
N ASP A 84 -14.23 34.19 0.60
CA ASP A 84 -15.04 34.14 1.82
C ASP A 84 -14.40 33.25 2.90
N LYS A 85 -13.91 33.88 3.97
CA LYS A 85 -13.27 33.18 5.10
C LYS A 85 -14.23 32.37 5.95
N GLU A 86 -15.52 32.62 5.84
CA GLU A 86 -16.56 31.83 6.49
C GLU A 86 -16.93 30.61 5.66
N LEU A 87 -16.41 30.43 4.44
CA LEU A 87 -16.75 29.33 3.57
C LEU A 87 -15.56 28.39 3.36
N SER A 88 -15.80 27.09 3.49
CA SER A 88 -14.84 26.03 3.16
C SER A 88 -15.47 24.96 2.30
N HIS A 89 -14.64 24.31 1.49
CA HIS A 89 -15.01 23.17 0.67
C HIS A 89 -14.21 21.96 1.12
N THR A 90 -14.90 20.91 1.55
CA THR A 90 -14.28 19.64 1.89
C THR A 90 -14.50 18.66 0.76
N ILE A 91 -13.42 18.24 0.12
CA ILE A 91 -13.42 17.16 -0.86
C ILE A 91 -13.20 15.84 -0.12
N LYS A 92 -14.14 14.91 -0.21
CA LYS A 92 -14.02 13.55 0.32
C LYS A 92 -13.96 12.56 -0.81
N SER A 93 -12.86 11.82 -0.91
CA SER A 93 -12.61 10.85 -1.97
C SER A 93 -12.46 9.43 -1.41
N THR A 94 -13.03 8.47 -2.11
CA THR A 94 -12.89 7.04 -1.83
C THR A 94 -12.22 6.37 -3.02
N ILE A 95 -11.09 5.72 -2.75
CA ILE A 95 -10.31 4.95 -3.70
C ILE A 95 -10.51 3.47 -3.37
N THR A 96 -10.83 2.66 -4.37
CA THR A 96 -11.00 1.21 -4.23
C THR A 96 -10.15 0.51 -5.26
N VAL A 97 -9.36 -0.48 -4.84
CA VAL A 97 -8.51 -1.27 -5.72
C VAL A 97 -9.02 -2.71 -5.79
N VAL A 98 -9.52 -3.09 -6.96
CA VAL A 98 -10.07 -4.42 -7.22
C VAL A 98 -9.04 -5.27 -7.98
N PRO A 99 -8.69 -6.47 -7.50
CA PRO A 99 -7.75 -7.35 -8.18
C PRO A 99 -8.32 -7.88 -9.50
N GLY A 100 -7.51 -7.89 -10.56
CA GLY A 100 -7.85 -8.38 -11.90
C GLY A 100 -6.79 -9.33 -12.49
N GLY A 101 -6.10 -10.10 -11.66
CA GLY A 101 -4.97 -10.95 -12.08
C GLY A 101 -3.65 -10.17 -12.04
N ASP A 102 -3.00 -9.98 -13.19
CA ASP A 102 -1.76 -9.21 -13.31
C ASP A 102 -1.98 -7.68 -13.38
N GLU A 103 -3.25 -7.28 -13.54
CA GLU A 103 -3.70 -5.90 -13.54
C GLU A 103 -4.69 -5.70 -12.39
N SER A 104 -4.89 -4.45 -11.98
CA SER A 104 -5.93 -4.09 -11.01
C SER A 104 -6.80 -2.97 -11.54
N LEU A 105 -8.11 -3.07 -11.28
CA LEU A 105 -9.05 -2.00 -11.53
C LEU A 105 -9.04 -1.05 -10.34
N VAL A 106 -8.79 0.23 -10.60
CA VAL A 106 -8.85 1.29 -9.60
C VAL A 106 -10.10 2.11 -9.86
N MET A 107 -10.90 2.29 -8.82
CA MET A 107 -12.09 3.14 -8.83
C MET A 107 -11.86 4.31 -7.88
N LEU A 108 -12.20 5.52 -8.33
CA LEU A 108 -12.17 6.74 -7.55
C LEU A 108 -13.58 7.34 -7.57
N SER A 109 -14.12 7.62 -6.38
CA SER A 109 -15.33 8.40 -6.20
C SER A 109 -15.00 9.61 -5.32
N ALA A 110 -15.58 10.77 -5.62
CA ALA A 110 -15.30 11.99 -4.87
C ALA A 110 -16.55 12.85 -4.72
N ASN A 111 -16.75 13.38 -3.52
CA ASN A 111 -17.84 14.27 -3.17
C ASN A 111 -17.28 15.56 -2.60
N GLN A 112 -17.95 16.67 -2.86
CA GLN A 112 -17.66 17.96 -2.28
C GLN A 112 -18.76 18.33 -1.29
N VAL A 113 -18.36 18.79 -0.11
CA VAL A 113 -19.25 19.37 0.89
C VAL A 113 -18.82 20.81 1.09
N THR A 114 -19.74 21.75 0.92
CA THR A 114 -19.49 23.15 1.25
C THR A 114 -20.01 23.43 2.65
N GLU A 115 -19.16 23.99 3.50
CA GLU A 115 -19.45 24.31 4.88
C GLU A 115 -19.31 25.81 5.10
N MET A 116 -20.31 26.39 5.75
CA MET A 116 -20.27 27.78 6.22
C MET A 116 -20.00 27.79 7.73
N HIS A 117 -18.89 28.41 8.11
CA HIS A 117 -18.43 28.62 9.48
C HIS A 117 -18.81 30.02 9.95
N LYS A 118 -19.87 30.12 10.74
CA LYS A 118 -20.29 31.38 11.32
C LYS A 118 -19.73 31.56 12.72
N LYS A 119 -19.09 32.71 12.96
CA LYS A 119 -18.68 33.14 14.30
C LYS A 119 -19.69 34.14 14.86
N SER A 120 -20.34 33.78 15.95
CA SER A 120 -21.28 34.64 16.67
C SER A 120 -20.71 35.05 18.02
N TYR A 121 -20.94 36.29 18.44
CA TYR A 121 -20.52 36.79 19.74
C TYR A 121 -21.74 36.93 20.65
N VAL A 122 -21.65 36.37 21.86
CA VAL A 122 -22.66 36.54 22.90
C VAL A 122 -22.26 37.76 23.73
N TRP A 123 -23.13 38.76 23.76
CA TRP A 123 -22.84 40.05 24.39
C TRP A 123 -23.48 40.16 25.78
N TRP A 124 -22.74 40.72 26.71
CA TRP A 124 -23.31 41.24 27.95
C TRP A 124 -24.05 42.53 27.66
N HIS A 125 -25.31 42.60 28.08
CA HIS A 125 -26.14 43.78 27.89
C HIS A 125 -26.32 44.51 29.23
N LEU A 126 -25.87 45.76 29.32
CA LEU A 126 -26.19 46.63 30.46
C LEU A 126 -27.63 47.12 30.27
N LEU A 127 -28.50 46.88 31.27
CA LEU A 127 -29.91 47.25 31.24
C LEU A 127 -30.67 46.74 29.99
N TRP A 128 -30.27 45.58 29.43
CA TRP A 128 -30.88 44.98 28.23
C TRP A 128 -30.84 45.80 26.92
N VAL A 129 -30.25 47.00 26.91
CA VAL A 129 -30.30 47.92 25.76
C VAL A 129 -28.97 48.07 25.04
N LEU A 130 -27.83 48.00 25.73
CA LEU A 130 -26.51 48.25 25.12
C LEU A 130 -25.55 47.06 25.28
N PRO A 131 -25.11 46.42 24.18
CA PRO A 131 -24.05 45.41 24.23
C PRO A 131 -22.71 46.10 24.51
N LEU A 132 -22.07 45.77 25.64
CA LEU A 132 -20.86 46.47 26.11
C LEU A 132 -19.60 45.61 26.07
N ILE A 133 -19.70 44.33 26.40
CA ILE A 133 -18.55 43.42 26.46
C ILE A 133 -18.98 42.06 25.89
N PRO A 134 -18.26 41.50 24.90
CA PRO A 134 -18.50 40.13 24.46
C PRO A 134 -18.09 39.19 25.60
N ILE A 135 -19.01 38.36 26.08
CA ILE A 135 -18.74 37.40 27.17
C ILE A 135 -18.29 36.06 26.60
N ASP A 136 -18.84 35.69 25.45
CA ASP A 136 -18.61 34.38 24.87
C ASP A 136 -18.60 34.42 23.33
N THR A 137 -18.01 33.40 22.73
CA THR A 137 -17.95 33.21 21.28
C THR A 137 -18.49 31.85 20.92
N GLU A 138 -19.54 31.83 20.10
CA GLU A 138 -20.10 30.61 19.54
C GLU A 138 -19.60 30.41 18.11
N TYR A 139 -19.15 29.20 17.82
CA TYR A 139 -18.77 28.78 16.47
C TYR A 139 -19.81 27.78 15.96
N THR A 140 -20.43 28.07 14.82
CA THR A 140 -21.41 27.18 14.20
C THR A 140 -20.96 26.83 12.80
N THR A 141 -20.90 25.54 12.49
CA THR A 141 -20.65 25.04 11.13
C THR A 141 -21.96 24.52 10.56
N VAL A 142 -22.36 25.02 9.40
CA VAL A 142 -23.56 24.59 8.68
C VAL A 142 -23.14 24.09 7.31
N VAL A 143 -23.55 22.86 6.97
CA VAL A 143 -23.38 22.34 5.61
C VAL A 143 -24.38 23.04 4.69
N THR A 144 -23.88 23.81 3.74
CA THR A 144 -24.70 24.60 2.82
C THR A 144 -24.97 23.86 1.52
N ASP A 145 -24.03 23.05 1.05
CA ASP A 145 -24.14 22.32 -0.21
C ASP A 145 -23.43 20.96 -0.17
N ARG A 146 -23.93 20.00 -0.95
CA ARG A 146 -23.32 18.68 -1.15
C ARG A 146 -23.47 18.28 -2.60
N ASP A 147 -22.34 18.06 -3.26
CA ASP A 147 -22.32 17.63 -4.65
C ASP A 147 -21.31 16.51 -4.88
N THR A 148 -21.47 15.79 -5.99
CA THR A 148 -20.49 14.83 -6.50
C THR A 148 -19.54 15.54 -7.44
N ILE A 149 -18.24 15.32 -7.31
CA ILE A 149 -17.25 15.88 -8.23
C ILE A 149 -17.41 15.18 -9.58
N ARG A 150 -17.69 15.94 -10.64
CA ARG A 150 -17.96 15.43 -11.99
C ARG A 150 -16.89 15.84 -13.00
N GLU A 151 -15.96 16.70 -12.58
CA GLU A 151 -14.90 17.26 -13.38
C GLU A 151 -13.92 16.16 -13.81
N THR A 152 -13.86 15.87 -15.12
CA THR A 152 -12.98 14.83 -15.65
C THR A 152 -11.50 15.09 -15.32
N GLU A 153 -11.09 16.36 -15.26
CA GLU A 153 -9.71 16.76 -14.94
C GLU A 153 -9.27 16.31 -13.54
N PHE A 154 -10.19 16.29 -12.57
CA PHE A 154 -9.91 15.81 -11.21
C PHE A 154 -9.45 14.35 -11.24
N TYR A 155 -10.23 13.50 -11.92
CA TYR A 155 -9.93 12.07 -12.06
C TYR A 155 -8.68 11.83 -12.90
N THR A 156 -8.57 12.47 -14.07
CA THR A 156 -7.42 12.30 -14.96
C THR A 156 -6.11 12.74 -14.29
N SER A 157 -6.13 13.81 -13.50
CA SER A 157 -4.96 14.26 -12.72
C SER A 157 -4.55 13.23 -11.68
N PHE A 158 -5.51 12.70 -10.90
CA PHE A 158 -5.24 11.65 -9.92
C PHE A 158 -4.62 10.41 -10.59
N PHE A 159 -5.26 9.90 -11.65
CA PHE A 159 -4.81 8.70 -12.34
C PHE A 159 -3.44 8.89 -13.03
N SER A 160 -3.14 10.08 -13.55
CA SER A 160 -1.80 10.39 -14.08
C SER A 160 -0.73 10.30 -12.99
N LYS A 161 -0.97 10.89 -11.81
CA LYS A 161 -0.04 10.82 -10.67
C LYS A 161 0.09 9.40 -10.11
N LEU A 162 -1.00 8.65 -10.08
CA LEU A 162 -1.02 7.26 -9.67
C LEU A 162 -0.15 6.40 -10.60
N ASN A 163 -0.34 6.49 -11.91
CA ASN A 163 0.45 5.76 -12.90
C ASN A 163 1.95 6.10 -12.80
N GLN A 164 2.29 7.38 -12.59
CA GLN A 164 3.67 7.79 -12.37
C GLN A 164 4.27 7.13 -11.11
N SER A 165 3.53 7.13 -10.00
CA SER A 165 3.95 6.53 -8.74
C SER A 165 4.14 5.01 -8.88
N VAL A 166 3.19 4.33 -9.51
CA VAL A 166 3.25 2.88 -9.80
C VAL A 166 4.46 2.54 -10.66
N THR A 167 4.73 3.31 -11.73
CA THR A 167 5.90 3.09 -12.60
C THR A 167 7.20 3.16 -11.82
N VAL A 168 7.34 4.16 -10.94
CA VAL A 168 8.53 4.31 -10.09
C VAL A 168 8.66 3.14 -9.11
N LYS A 169 7.56 2.70 -8.49
CA LYS A 169 7.57 1.56 -7.56
C LYS A 169 7.91 0.25 -8.26
N ASN A 170 7.30 -0.03 -9.41
CA ASN A 170 7.61 -1.22 -10.21
C ASN A 170 9.09 -1.26 -10.62
N LYS A 171 9.66 -0.13 -11.04
CA LYS A 171 11.10 -0.04 -11.33
C LYS A 171 11.96 -0.35 -10.11
N LYS A 172 11.59 0.17 -8.92
CA LYS A 172 12.31 -0.13 -7.67
C LYS A 172 12.22 -1.62 -7.29
N ILE A 173 11.04 -2.24 -7.46
CA ILE A 173 10.84 -3.67 -7.20
C ILE A 173 11.69 -4.51 -8.15
N ALA A 174 11.71 -4.19 -9.45
CA ALA A 174 12.53 -4.88 -10.44
C ALA A 174 14.03 -4.80 -10.10
N LEU A 175 14.53 -3.60 -9.75
CA LEU A 175 15.92 -3.41 -9.33
C LEU A 175 16.25 -4.16 -8.04
N GLY A 176 15.30 -4.24 -7.09
CA GLY A 176 15.47 -5.02 -5.86
C GLY A 176 15.60 -6.52 -6.14
N ARG A 177 14.77 -7.06 -7.03
CA ARG A 177 14.85 -8.46 -7.47
C ARG A 177 16.16 -8.77 -8.19
N GLU A 178 16.59 -7.93 -9.13
CA GLU A 178 17.85 -8.13 -9.84
C GLU A 178 19.06 -8.17 -8.90
N LYS A 179 19.08 -7.33 -7.86
CA LYS A 179 20.15 -7.35 -6.85
C LYS A 179 20.11 -8.62 -6.01
N ALA A 180 18.93 -9.03 -5.56
CA ALA A 180 18.77 -10.25 -4.78
C ALA A 180 19.18 -11.49 -5.59
N ASP A 181 18.82 -11.56 -6.87
CA ASP A 181 19.18 -12.68 -7.76
C ASP A 181 20.71 -12.75 -7.96
N LYS A 182 21.38 -11.61 -8.11
CA LYS A 182 22.85 -11.55 -8.20
C LYS A 182 23.53 -11.99 -6.90
N GLU A 183 22.99 -11.60 -5.76
CA GLU A 183 23.51 -12.00 -4.45
C GLU A 183 23.37 -13.51 -4.23
N VAL A 184 22.20 -14.08 -4.56
CA VAL A 184 21.97 -15.54 -4.50
C VAL A 184 22.90 -16.29 -5.45
N ALA A 185 23.14 -15.77 -6.65
CA ALA A 185 24.07 -16.37 -7.60
C ALA A 185 25.51 -16.35 -7.08
N LEU A 186 25.94 -15.27 -6.42
CA LEU A 186 27.27 -15.15 -5.83
C LEU A 186 27.45 -16.15 -4.68
N ILE A 187 26.46 -16.29 -3.80
CA ILE A 187 26.48 -17.24 -2.68
C ILE A 187 26.61 -18.67 -3.21
N LYS A 188 25.81 -19.04 -4.23
CA LYS A 188 25.91 -20.37 -4.84
C LYS A 188 27.29 -20.64 -5.45
N ALA A 189 27.88 -19.66 -6.15
CA ALA A 189 29.21 -19.81 -6.70
C ALA A 189 30.29 -20.01 -5.61
N GLN A 190 30.19 -19.29 -4.49
CA GLN A 190 31.08 -19.48 -3.34
C GLN A 190 30.88 -20.84 -2.66
N GLU A 191 29.64 -21.31 -2.53
CA GLU A 191 29.35 -22.64 -1.98
C GLU A 191 29.94 -23.75 -2.85
N GLU A 192 29.85 -23.63 -4.17
CA GLU A 192 30.46 -24.59 -5.11
C GLU A 192 32.00 -24.58 -5.01
N GLU A 193 32.63 -23.42 -4.88
CA GLU A 193 34.08 -23.29 -4.70
C GLU A 193 34.54 -23.92 -3.38
N ILE A 194 33.81 -23.68 -2.28
CA ILE A 194 34.11 -24.28 -0.97
C ILE A 194 33.96 -25.80 -1.04
N GLN A 195 32.91 -26.32 -1.68
CA GLN A 195 32.74 -27.76 -1.85
C GLN A 195 33.85 -28.40 -2.70
N ALA A 196 34.30 -27.72 -3.76
CA ALA A 196 35.43 -28.18 -4.55
C ALA A 196 36.73 -28.21 -3.73
N ALA A 197 36.97 -27.18 -2.91
CA ALA A 197 38.13 -27.10 -2.03
C ALA A 197 38.12 -28.18 -0.94
N ILE A 198 36.96 -28.50 -0.36
CA ILE A 198 36.80 -29.60 0.60
C ILE A 198 37.14 -30.93 -0.06
N LYS A 199 36.55 -31.24 -1.22
CA LYS A 199 36.83 -32.48 -1.96
C LYS A 199 38.30 -32.61 -2.34
N ALA A 200 38.94 -31.51 -2.76
CA ALA A 200 40.36 -31.50 -3.08
C ALA A 200 41.24 -31.78 -1.85
N LYS A 201 40.88 -31.24 -0.68
CA LYS A 201 41.58 -31.52 0.58
C LYS A 201 41.40 -32.98 1.02
N GLU A 202 40.19 -33.52 0.93
CA GLU A 202 39.90 -34.92 1.25
C GLU A 202 40.71 -35.86 0.35
N ALA A 203 40.73 -35.62 -0.96
CA ALA A 203 41.53 -36.42 -1.90
C ALA A 203 43.04 -36.35 -1.61
N GLY A 204 43.56 -35.18 -1.18
CA GLY A 204 44.95 -35.03 -0.77
C GLY A 204 45.28 -35.85 0.48
N LEU A 205 44.38 -35.85 1.47
CA LEU A 205 44.51 -36.61 2.71
C LEU A 205 44.47 -38.13 2.46
N GLU A 206 43.61 -38.59 1.55
CA GLU A 206 43.57 -40.00 1.12
C GLU A 206 44.87 -40.42 0.44
N LEU A 207 45.45 -39.56 -0.41
CA LEU A 207 46.74 -39.80 -1.05
C LEU A 207 47.88 -39.90 -0.04
N GLU A 208 47.93 -38.99 0.95
CA GLU A 208 48.92 -39.05 2.03
C GLU A 208 48.81 -40.33 2.85
N HIS A 209 47.59 -40.74 3.20
CA HIS A 209 47.35 -42.01 3.89
C HIS A 209 47.81 -43.22 3.07
N ALA A 210 47.52 -43.25 1.76
CA ALA A 210 47.94 -44.34 0.87
C ALA A 210 49.47 -44.44 0.74
N ILE A 211 50.17 -43.30 0.67
CA ILE A 211 51.64 -43.26 0.63
C ILE A 211 52.22 -43.78 1.95
N ALA A 212 51.67 -43.34 3.08
CA ALA A 212 52.11 -43.80 4.40
C ALA A 212 51.92 -45.32 4.57
N GLU A 213 50.79 -45.86 4.08
CA GLU A 213 50.53 -47.30 4.12
C GLU A 213 51.51 -48.10 3.24
N GLN A 214 51.79 -47.63 2.01
CA GLN A 214 52.79 -48.27 1.15
C GLN A 214 54.19 -48.28 1.78
N GLN A 215 54.59 -47.17 2.41
CA GLN A 215 55.89 -47.08 3.10
C GLN A 215 55.98 -48.07 4.27
N GLN A 216 54.91 -48.21 5.06
CA GLN A 216 54.87 -49.21 6.14
C GLN A 216 54.97 -50.64 5.61
N GLN A 217 54.28 -50.96 4.50
CA GLN A 217 54.35 -52.28 3.86
C GLN A 217 55.75 -52.57 3.31
N GLN A 218 56.42 -51.59 2.69
CA GLN A 218 57.80 -51.73 2.23
C GLN A 218 58.78 -51.95 3.40
N ALA A 219 58.69 -51.14 4.46
CA ALA A 219 59.53 -51.29 5.64
C ALA A 219 59.34 -52.65 6.32
N ALA A 220 58.10 -53.15 6.40
CA ALA A 220 57.81 -54.48 6.93
C ALA A 220 58.43 -55.60 6.06
N PHE A 221 58.36 -55.47 4.74
CA PHE A 221 58.96 -56.43 3.80
C PHE A 221 60.49 -56.46 3.88
N GLU A 222 61.13 -55.29 3.95
CA GLU A 222 62.58 -55.18 4.13
C GLU A 222 63.04 -55.80 5.46
N ALA A 223 62.33 -55.50 6.56
CA ALA A 223 62.61 -56.12 7.86
C ALA A 223 62.47 -57.66 7.83
N GLU A 224 61.50 -58.20 7.10
CA GLU A 224 61.34 -59.64 6.95
C GLU A 224 62.45 -60.28 6.10
N GLN A 225 62.91 -59.61 5.04
CA GLN A 225 64.06 -60.02 4.22
C GLN A 225 65.34 -60.05 5.05
N GLU A 226 65.61 -59.00 5.83
CA GLU A 226 66.77 -58.93 6.71
C GLU A 226 66.72 -60.01 7.80
N ALA A 227 65.57 -60.25 8.41
CA ALA A 227 65.40 -61.32 9.39
C ALA A 227 65.65 -62.71 8.79
N LYS A 228 65.23 -62.96 7.54
CA LYS A 228 65.53 -64.19 6.80
C LYS A 228 67.01 -64.30 6.43
N ALA A 229 67.65 -63.21 6.03
CA ALA A 229 69.09 -63.15 5.73
C ALA A 229 69.94 -63.43 6.99
N ALA A 230 69.60 -62.82 8.12
CA ALA A 230 70.26 -63.03 9.41
C ALA A 230 70.12 -64.48 9.90
N LYS A 231 68.94 -65.12 9.74
CA LYS A 231 68.76 -66.55 10.04
C LYS A 231 69.59 -67.47 9.12
N LYS A 232 69.77 -67.11 7.84
CA LYS A 232 70.65 -67.85 6.91
C LYS A 232 72.13 -67.70 7.27
N ALA A 233 72.58 -66.52 7.67
CA ALA A 233 73.96 -66.26 8.10
C ALA A 233 74.31 -67.04 9.39
N LYS A 234 73.40 -67.06 10.37
CA LYS A 234 73.57 -67.81 11.64
C LYS A 234 73.59 -69.34 11.45
N ARG A 235 72.99 -69.85 10.37
CA ARG A 235 73.07 -71.29 9.98
C ARG A 235 74.38 -71.66 9.30
N ARG A 236 75.09 -70.72 8.69
CA ARG A 236 76.41 -70.96 8.06
C ARG A 236 77.57 -70.93 9.05
N SER A 237 77.51 -70.13 10.13
CA SER A 237 78.58 -70.09 11.14
C SER A 237 78.58 -71.28 12.14
N ARG A 238 77.55 -72.13 12.12
CA ARG A 238 77.46 -73.35 12.97
C ARG A 238 77.99 -74.62 12.30
N LYS A 239 78.48 -74.52 11.06
CA LYS A 239 79.01 -75.64 10.25
C LYS A 239 80.51 -75.53 9.96
N SER A 240 81.20 -74.58 10.59
CA SER A 240 82.66 -74.45 10.60
C SER A 240 83.21 -74.86 11.96
#